data_AF-A0A951WD45-F1
#
_entry.id   AF-A0A951WD45-F1
#
_cell.length_a   1.000
_cell.length_b   1.000
_cell.length_c   1.000
_cell.angle_alpha   90.00
_cell.angle_beta   90.00
_cell.angle_gamma   90.00
#
_symmetry.space_group_name_H-M   'P 1'
#
loop_
_entity.id
_entity.type
_entity.pdbx_description
1 polymer ?
#
loop_
_entity_poly.entity_id
_entity_poly.type
_entity_poly.pdbx_seq_one_letter_code
_entity_poly.pdbx_strand_id
1 'polypeptide(L)'
;MSFDDGLSECSSIIAPILKQRNLEAAFFVNTDFVDNQALFFRYKVSLLIDKTEKSKFNAHYSKNELLKLRYCDTEKINLIAERLEVDFNDFLKSQQPYMTWSEIKNLRNEGFVIGSHSSDHPLYSDISLQQQIHQTKTSMDKLAENLDLKQRIFSFPFTDDGVGNSFFDFVFDTNLIDLSFGTAGIKDDVYSRNIQRLPMDLYSGRPEYFVLKNILFYRFKRILKKNKVAHPSV
;
A
#
# COMPACT_ATOMS: atom_id res chain seq x y z
N MET A 1 -9.16 -12.51 0.69
CA MET A 1 -8.92 -11.33 -0.19
C MET A 1 -8.16 -10.29 0.62
N SER A 2 -7.56 -9.28 -0.02
CA SER A 2 -6.88 -8.22 0.71
C SER A 2 -7.11 -6.86 0.08
N PHE A 3 -7.14 -5.82 0.92
CA PHE A 3 -7.25 -4.42 0.53
C PHE A 3 -6.13 -3.65 1.21
N ASP A 4 -5.47 -2.76 0.47
CA ASP A 4 -4.32 -1.98 0.95
C ASP A 4 -4.75 -0.52 1.22
N ASP A 5 -3.78 0.34 1.58
CA ASP A 5 -3.88 1.78 1.82
C ASP A 5 -4.69 2.26 3.05
N GLY A 6 -5.59 1.44 3.59
CA GLY A 6 -6.36 1.79 4.79
C GLY A 6 -7.40 2.90 4.57
N LEU A 7 -7.93 3.02 3.35
CA LEU A 7 -8.96 4.00 3.00
C LEU A 7 -10.28 3.78 3.77
N SER A 8 -11.02 4.85 4.04
CA SER A 8 -12.26 4.81 4.85
C SER A 8 -13.37 3.96 4.22
N GLU A 9 -13.36 3.78 2.90
CA GLU A 9 -14.24 2.86 2.17
C GLU A 9 -14.02 1.39 2.54
N CYS A 10 -12.85 1.02 3.07
CA CYS A 10 -12.61 -0.31 3.62
C CYS A 10 -13.60 -0.63 4.74
N SER A 11 -13.82 0.32 5.64
CA SER A 11 -14.77 0.21 6.75
C SER A 11 -16.21 0.45 6.31
N SER A 12 -16.46 1.53 5.56
CA SER A 12 -17.82 1.99 5.29
C SER A 12 -18.54 1.25 4.15
N ILE A 13 -17.80 0.63 3.21
CA ILE A 13 -18.37 -0.02 2.02
C ILE A 13 -17.93 -1.48 1.93
N ILE A 14 -16.62 -1.74 1.94
CA ILE A 14 -16.07 -3.06 1.61
C ILE A 14 -16.39 -4.07 2.71
N ALA A 15 -16.08 -3.76 3.97
CA ALA A 15 -16.33 -4.67 5.09
C ALA A 15 -17.81 -5.10 5.22
N PRO A 16 -18.82 -4.20 5.17
CA PRO A 16 -20.23 -4.59 5.16
C PRO A 16 -20.60 -5.58 4.05
N ILE A 17 -20.09 -5.36 2.82
CA ILE A 17 -20.32 -6.22 1.65
C ILE A 17 -19.73 -7.62 1.87
N LEU A 18 -18.53 -7.70 2.46
CA LEU A 18 -17.85 -8.95 2.78
C LEU A 18 -18.59 -9.72 3.88
N LYS A 19 -19.03 -9.05 4.94
CA LYS A 19 -19.79 -9.67 6.03
C LYS A 19 -21.11 -10.24 5.54
N GLN A 20 -21.84 -9.50 4.70
CA GLN A 20 -23.09 -9.99 4.11
C GLN A 20 -22.89 -11.29 3.31
N ARG A 21 -21.68 -11.48 2.74
CA ARG A 21 -21.30 -12.66 1.95
C ARG A 21 -20.55 -13.71 2.76
N ASN A 22 -20.35 -13.50 4.07
CA ASN A 22 -19.55 -14.36 4.94
C ASN A 22 -18.13 -14.61 4.39
N LEU A 23 -17.47 -13.54 3.91
CA LEU A 23 -16.12 -13.61 3.33
C LEU A 23 -15.08 -13.00 4.26
N GLU A 24 -14.00 -13.73 4.47
CA GLU A 24 -12.82 -13.25 5.20
C GLU A 24 -11.91 -12.41 4.30
N ALA A 25 -11.31 -11.39 4.88
CA ALA A 25 -10.34 -10.52 4.21
C ALA A 25 -9.30 -9.96 5.17
N ALA A 26 -8.19 -9.52 4.60
CA ALA A 26 -7.16 -8.74 5.27
C ALA A 26 -7.22 -7.27 4.81
N PHE A 27 -7.08 -6.35 5.75
CA PHE A 27 -6.93 -4.91 5.48
C PHE A 27 -5.54 -4.46 5.91
N PHE A 28 -4.75 -3.93 4.99
CA PHE A 28 -3.41 -3.40 5.26
C PHE A 28 -3.47 -1.89 5.37
N VAL A 29 -2.92 -1.34 6.46
CA VAL A 29 -3.06 0.09 6.79
C VAL A 29 -1.71 0.81 6.86
N ASN A 30 -1.68 2.04 6.38
CA ASN A 30 -0.58 2.98 6.57
C ASN A 30 -0.74 3.71 7.90
N THR A 31 0.08 3.38 8.89
CA THR A 31 -0.15 3.84 10.27
C THR A 31 -0.04 5.34 10.48
N ASP A 32 0.67 6.05 9.61
CA ASP A 32 0.81 7.51 9.72
C ASP A 32 -0.36 8.24 9.05
N PHE A 33 -1.19 7.53 8.29
CA PHE A 33 -2.40 8.08 7.64
C PHE A 33 -3.67 7.83 8.44
N VAL A 34 -3.67 6.83 9.34
CA VAL A 34 -4.78 6.54 10.25
C VAL A 34 -5.19 7.80 11.02
N ASP A 35 -6.49 7.96 11.29
CA ASP A 35 -7.07 9.18 11.86
C ASP A 35 -6.82 10.44 11.01
N ASN A 36 -6.53 10.26 9.72
CA ASN A 36 -6.31 11.34 8.76
C ASN A 36 -5.17 12.28 9.16
N GLN A 37 -4.12 11.74 9.79
CA GLN A 37 -2.99 12.53 10.33
C GLN A 37 -2.00 13.00 9.26
N ALA A 38 -1.91 12.26 8.14
CA ALA A 38 -1.09 12.65 7.01
C ALA A 38 -1.72 12.16 5.69
N LEU A 39 -1.32 12.79 4.59
CA LEU A 39 -1.82 12.49 3.25
C LEU A 39 -0.72 11.87 2.39
N PHE A 40 -1.05 10.76 1.74
CA PHE A 40 -0.19 10.12 0.76
C PHE A 40 0.31 11.09 -0.32
N PHE A 41 1.61 11.03 -0.66
CA PHE A 41 2.23 11.99 -1.57
C PHE A 41 1.58 12.02 -2.97
N ARG A 42 1.06 10.89 -3.50
CA ARG A 42 0.37 10.92 -4.80
C ARG A 42 -0.98 11.63 -4.71
N TYR A 43 -1.67 11.57 -3.58
CA TYR A 43 -2.90 12.34 -3.37
C TYR A 43 -2.59 13.82 -3.24
N LYS A 44 -1.50 14.19 -2.54
CA LYS A 44 -0.97 15.57 -2.56
C LYS A 44 -0.73 16.06 -3.99
N VAL A 45 0.00 15.29 -4.79
CA VAL A 45 0.26 15.60 -6.21
C VAL A 45 -1.04 15.75 -7.01
N SER A 46 -2.03 14.88 -6.78
CA SER A 46 -3.34 14.97 -7.44
C SER A 46 -4.07 16.28 -7.11
N LEU A 47 -4.02 16.75 -5.86
CA LEU A 47 -4.61 18.02 -5.46
C LEU A 47 -3.90 19.22 -6.11
N LEU A 48 -2.58 19.16 -6.23
CA LEU A 48 -1.81 20.18 -6.95
C LEU A 48 -2.20 20.22 -8.43
N ILE A 49 -2.34 19.06 -9.08
CA ILE A 49 -2.78 18.97 -10.48
C ILE A 49 -4.17 19.60 -10.64
N ASP A 50 -5.14 19.20 -9.82
CA ASP A 50 -6.51 19.73 -9.86
C ASP A 50 -6.53 21.26 -9.70
N LYS A 51 -5.74 21.80 -8.78
CA LYS A 51 -5.59 23.25 -8.60
C LYS A 51 -5.01 23.91 -9.85
N THR A 52 -3.92 23.38 -10.42
CA THR A 52 -3.30 23.96 -11.63
C THR A 52 -4.23 23.94 -12.84
N GLU A 53 -5.04 22.89 -13.02
CA GLU A 53 -5.99 22.78 -14.13
C GLU A 53 -7.17 23.76 -13.98
N LYS A 54 -7.64 24.02 -12.75
CA LYS A 54 -8.77 24.93 -12.49
C LYS A 54 -8.40 26.42 -12.55
N SER A 55 -7.15 26.78 -12.24
CA SER A 55 -6.83 28.17 -11.88
C SER A 55 -6.68 29.13 -13.07
N LYS A 56 -6.58 28.69 -14.34
CA LYS A 56 -6.14 29.51 -15.52
C LYS A 56 -4.85 30.34 -15.32
N PHE A 57 -4.26 30.34 -14.13
CA PHE A 57 -2.97 30.93 -13.80
C PHE A 57 -1.94 30.25 -14.70
N ASN A 58 -1.18 31.06 -15.44
CA ASN A 58 -0.06 30.63 -16.28
C ASN A 58 0.81 29.65 -15.48
N ALA A 59 0.63 28.36 -15.75
CA ALA A 59 1.06 27.30 -14.86
C ALA A 59 2.58 27.16 -14.95
N HIS A 60 3.28 27.61 -13.91
CA HIS A 60 4.70 27.34 -13.72
C HIS A 60 5.02 25.83 -13.60
N TYR A 61 3.99 24.99 -13.43
CA TYR A 61 4.11 23.53 -13.32
C TYR A 61 3.11 22.86 -14.24
N SER A 62 3.59 22.03 -15.17
CA SER A 62 2.73 21.20 -16.01
C SER A 62 2.29 19.93 -15.26
N LYS A 63 1.13 19.38 -15.63
CA LYS A 63 0.64 18.08 -15.13
C LYS A 63 1.70 16.97 -15.24
N ASN A 64 2.41 16.94 -16.37
CA ASN A 64 3.45 15.94 -16.64
C ASN A 64 4.67 16.08 -15.72
N GLU A 65 4.99 17.28 -15.24
CA GLU A 65 6.06 17.49 -14.26
C GLU A 65 5.63 17.06 -12.87
N LEU A 66 4.39 17.38 -12.47
CA LEU A 66 3.84 16.99 -11.18
C LEU A 66 3.72 15.47 -11.04
N LEU A 67 3.28 14.77 -12.09
CA LEU A 67 3.17 13.29 -12.10
C LEU A 67 4.52 12.55 -11.97
N LYS A 68 5.65 13.24 -12.19
CA LYS A 68 6.99 12.66 -12.01
C LYS A 68 7.52 12.78 -10.58
N LEU A 69 6.85 13.55 -9.72
CA LEU A 69 7.26 13.69 -8.32
C LEU A 69 7.10 12.37 -7.58
N ARG A 70 8.11 12.02 -6.79
CA ARG A 70 8.19 10.78 -6.03
C ARG A 70 8.12 11.06 -4.53
N TYR A 71 8.12 9.99 -3.75
CA TYR A 71 8.16 10.06 -2.28
C TYR A 71 9.31 10.93 -1.76
N CYS A 72 10.51 10.82 -2.35
CA CYS A 72 11.67 11.64 -1.99
C CYS A 72 11.50 13.14 -2.29
N ASP A 73 10.51 13.53 -3.11
CA ASP A 73 10.22 14.92 -3.46
C ASP A 73 9.22 15.57 -2.48
N THR A 74 8.94 14.97 -1.32
CA THR A 74 7.93 15.48 -0.35
C THR A 74 8.15 16.95 0.03
N GLU A 75 9.38 17.38 0.29
CA GLU A 75 9.69 18.79 0.57
C GLU A 75 9.35 19.70 -0.63
N LYS A 76 9.67 19.25 -1.84
CA LYS A 76 9.33 19.97 -3.08
C LYS A 76 7.82 20.02 -3.29
N ILE A 77 7.10 18.95 -2.99
CA ILE A 77 5.63 18.89 -3.07
C ILE A 77 5.02 19.93 -2.12
N ASN A 78 5.50 20.02 -0.88
CA ASN A 78 5.01 20.99 0.11
C ASN A 78 5.29 22.44 -0.35
N LEU A 79 6.49 22.73 -0.87
CA LEU A 79 6.82 24.06 -1.44
C LEU A 79 5.94 24.44 -2.63
N ILE A 80 5.56 23.48 -3.48
CA ILE A 80 4.62 23.73 -4.59
C ILE A 80 3.22 24.01 -4.03
N ALA A 81 2.79 23.27 -3.00
CA ALA A 81 1.51 23.47 -2.35
C ALA A 81 1.36 24.88 -1.77
N GLU A 82 2.40 25.38 -1.08
CA GLU A 82 2.43 26.75 -0.56
C GLU A 82 2.27 27.80 -1.68
N ARG A 83 3.00 27.63 -2.79
CA ARG A 83 2.92 28.56 -3.94
C ARG A 83 1.57 28.54 -4.64
N LEU A 84 0.90 27.39 -4.62
CA LEU A 84 -0.43 27.22 -5.22
C LEU A 84 -1.57 27.48 -4.21
N GLU A 85 -1.24 27.88 -2.97
CA GLU A 85 -2.21 28.07 -1.89
C GLU A 85 -3.12 26.84 -1.71
N VAL A 86 -2.50 25.66 -1.67
CA VAL A 86 -3.17 24.37 -1.42
C VAL A 86 -2.83 23.91 -0.01
N ASP A 87 -3.84 23.87 0.87
CA ASP A 87 -3.72 23.24 2.18
C ASP A 87 -4.21 21.79 2.13
N PHE A 88 -3.31 20.84 2.34
CA PHE A 88 -3.66 19.42 2.40
C PHE A 88 -4.51 19.08 3.64
N ASN A 89 -4.43 19.88 4.72
CA ASN A 89 -5.24 19.66 5.92
C ASN A 89 -6.72 19.93 5.67
N ASP A 90 -7.06 20.88 4.79
CA ASP A 90 -8.45 21.13 4.42
C ASP A 90 -9.07 19.90 3.73
N PHE A 91 -8.28 19.22 2.88
CA PHE A 91 -8.69 17.95 2.28
C PHE A 91 -8.85 16.86 3.34
N LEU A 92 -7.88 16.68 4.24
CA LEU A 92 -7.94 15.66 5.30
C LEU A 92 -9.14 15.88 6.24
N LYS A 93 -9.45 17.12 6.60
CA LYS A 93 -10.61 17.46 7.45
C LYS A 93 -11.95 17.25 6.74
N SER A 94 -12.03 17.59 5.46
CA SER A 94 -13.29 17.54 4.71
C SER A 94 -13.61 16.17 4.12
N GLN A 95 -12.62 15.44 3.61
CA GLN A 95 -12.82 14.16 2.95
C GLN A 95 -12.58 12.96 3.87
N GLN A 96 -11.74 13.09 4.90
CA GLN A 96 -11.36 12.01 5.81
C GLN A 96 -11.10 10.67 5.06
N PRO A 97 -10.14 10.66 4.11
CA PRO A 97 -9.95 9.52 3.21
C PRO A 97 -9.48 8.23 3.90
N TYR A 98 -8.95 8.30 5.11
CA TYR A 98 -8.39 7.15 5.82
C TYR A 98 -9.26 6.74 7.01
N MET A 99 -9.27 5.44 7.30
CA MET A 99 -9.93 4.90 8.49
C MET A 99 -9.32 5.48 9.77
N THR A 100 -10.16 5.59 10.79
CA THR A 100 -9.75 5.86 12.16
C THR A 100 -9.29 4.60 12.89
N TRP A 101 -8.55 4.75 13.99
CA TRP A 101 -8.20 3.61 14.86
C TRP A 101 -9.45 2.88 15.38
N SER A 102 -10.54 3.62 15.65
CA SER A 102 -11.81 3.05 16.08
C SER A 102 -12.40 2.12 15.01
N GLU A 103 -12.42 2.56 13.75
CA GLU A 103 -12.91 1.75 12.63
C GLU A 103 -12.03 0.53 12.39
N ILE A 104 -10.70 0.68 12.43
CA ILE A 104 -9.76 -0.45 12.27
C ILE A 104 -9.97 -1.47 13.40
N LYS A 105 -10.16 -1.02 14.64
CA LYS A 105 -10.45 -1.88 15.78
C LYS A 105 -11.79 -2.60 15.62
N ASN A 106 -12.80 -1.93 15.07
CA ASN A 106 -14.08 -2.56 14.75
C ASN A 106 -13.90 -3.65 13.69
N LEU A 107 -13.17 -3.40 12.60
CA LEU A 107 -12.88 -4.42 11.58
C LEU A 107 -12.22 -5.66 12.19
N ARG A 108 -11.24 -5.48 13.08
CA ARG A 108 -10.61 -6.59 13.81
C ARG A 108 -11.63 -7.36 14.65
N ASN A 109 -12.46 -6.65 15.43
CA ASN A 109 -13.47 -7.28 16.29
C ASN A 109 -14.54 -8.05 15.50
N GLU A 110 -14.74 -7.67 14.25
CA GLU A 110 -15.62 -8.34 13.29
C GLU A 110 -14.99 -9.58 12.64
N GLY A 111 -13.75 -9.90 12.97
CA GLY A 111 -13.04 -11.09 12.50
C GLY A 111 -12.17 -10.85 11.26
N PHE A 112 -12.08 -9.61 10.75
CA PHE A 112 -11.13 -9.30 9.68
C PHE A 112 -9.70 -9.27 10.19
N VAL A 113 -8.77 -9.63 9.31
CA VAL A 113 -7.33 -9.59 9.61
C VAL A 113 -6.82 -8.18 9.34
N ILE A 114 -6.02 -7.63 10.24
CA ILE A 114 -5.37 -6.32 10.06
C ILE A 114 -3.87 -6.53 9.91
N GLY A 115 -3.29 -5.89 8.90
CA GLY A 115 -1.86 -5.89 8.62
C GLY A 115 -1.30 -4.49 8.41
N SER A 116 0.02 -4.35 8.33
CA SER A 116 0.65 -3.07 8.00
C SER A 116 0.92 -2.94 6.51
N HIS A 117 0.76 -1.72 6.00
CA HIS A 117 1.18 -1.29 4.67
C HIS A 117 2.32 -0.26 4.71
N SER A 118 3.27 -0.38 5.65
CA SER A 118 4.27 0.63 6.05
C SER A 118 3.71 1.80 6.88
N SER A 119 4.55 2.77 7.25
CA SER A 119 4.11 3.96 7.98
C SER A 119 3.44 4.95 7.03
N ASP A 120 4.12 5.38 5.97
CA ASP A 120 3.71 6.48 5.09
C ASP A 120 3.86 6.20 3.57
N HIS A 121 3.86 4.92 3.19
CA HIS A 121 3.75 4.45 1.80
C HIS A 121 4.93 4.81 0.86
N PRO A 122 6.21 4.61 1.26
CA PRO A 122 7.33 4.74 0.32
C PRO A 122 7.41 3.54 -0.62
N LEU A 123 7.91 3.74 -1.85
CA LEU A 123 8.35 2.61 -2.67
C LEU A 123 9.63 2.02 -2.04
N TYR A 124 9.60 0.76 -1.62
CA TYR A 124 10.70 0.20 -0.83
C TYR A 124 12.03 0.16 -1.58
N SER A 125 12.02 -0.08 -2.89
CA SER A 125 13.23 -0.05 -3.73
C SER A 125 13.82 1.35 -3.93
N ASP A 126 13.10 2.42 -3.57
CA ASP A 126 13.57 3.82 -3.62
C ASP A 126 14.18 4.28 -2.27
N ILE A 127 14.12 3.46 -1.21
CA ILE A 127 14.63 3.81 0.13
C ILE A 127 15.71 2.82 0.60
N SER A 128 16.55 3.26 1.52
CA SER A 128 17.64 2.44 2.06
C SER A 128 17.11 1.26 2.88
N LEU A 129 17.88 0.17 2.99
CA LEU A 129 17.53 -0.99 3.83
C LEU A 129 17.17 -0.60 5.26
N GLN A 130 17.92 0.34 5.87
CA GLN A 130 17.62 0.83 7.21
C GLN A 130 16.24 1.51 7.29
N GLN A 131 15.88 2.30 6.27
CA GLN A 131 14.56 2.91 6.17
C GLN A 131 13.47 1.86 5.91
N GLN A 132 13.71 0.84 5.08
CA GLN A 132 12.76 -0.25 4.85
C GLN A 132 12.42 -0.97 6.17
N ILE A 133 13.46 -1.33 6.95
CA ILE A 133 13.32 -1.97 8.26
C ILE A 133 12.59 -1.03 9.23
N HIS A 134 12.98 0.25 9.29
CA HIS A 134 12.35 1.23 10.17
C HIS A 134 10.86 1.41 9.84
N GLN A 135 10.51 1.58 8.57
CA GLN A 135 9.14 1.68 8.08
C GLN A 135 8.31 0.46 8.47
N THR A 136 8.85 -0.75 8.27
CA THR A 136 8.15 -2.00 8.62
C THR A 136 7.98 -2.14 10.13
N LYS A 137 9.04 -1.88 10.90
CA LYS A 137 9.02 -2.05 12.36
C LYS A 137 8.06 -1.05 13.02
N THR A 138 8.20 0.24 12.70
CA THR A 138 7.43 1.31 13.33
C THR A 138 5.94 1.12 13.06
N SER A 139 5.55 0.78 11.83
CA SER A 139 4.14 0.56 11.51
C SER A 139 3.59 -0.71 12.17
N MET A 140 4.36 -1.78 12.25
CA MET A 140 3.93 -2.99 12.96
C MET A 140 3.79 -2.80 14.46
N ASP A 141 4.71 -2.05 15.07
CA ASP A 141 4.67 -1.78 16.50
C ASP A 141 3.45 -0.91 16.85
N LYS A 142 3.19 0.15 16.06
CA LYS A 142 1.97 0.97 16.20
C LYS A 142 0.69 0.12 16.11
N LEU A 143 0.62 -0.81 15.15
CA LEU A 143 -0.55 -1.70 15.06
C LEU A 143 -0.66 -2.64 16.28
N ALA A 144 0.45 -3.22 16.72
CA ALA A 144 0.47 -4.12 17.88
C ALA A 144 0.02 -3.41 19.16
N GLU A 145 0.49 -2.17 19.38
CA GLU A 145 0.10 -1.33 20.51
C GLU A 145 -1.40 -1.00 20.53
N ASN A 146 -2.00 -0.75 19.36
CA ASN A 146 -3.41 -0.33 19.26
C ASN A 146 -4.40 -1.49 19.18
N LEU A 147 -3.98 -2.64 18.66
CA LEU A 147 -4.91 -3.71 18.26
C LEU A 147 -4.64 -5.06 18.91
N ASP A 148 -3.59 -5.26 19.72
CA ASP A 148 -3.23 -6.57 20.29
C ASP A 148 -3.18 -7.65 19.20
N LEU A 149 -2.34 -7.42 18.18
CA LEU A 149 -2.29 -8.28 17.00
C LEU A 149 -1.73 -9.67 17.33
N LYS A 150 -2.43 -10.72 16.86
CA LYS A 150 -1.97 -12.11 16.96
C LYS A 150 -0.97 -12.50 15.88
N GLN A 151 -0.96 -11.77 14.76
CA GLN A 151 -0.17 -12.06 13.57
C GLN A 151 0.38 -10.73 13.04
N ARG A 152 1.65 -10.73 12.65
CA ARG A 152 2.36 -9.56 12.12
C ARG A 152 2.52 -9.74 10.62
N ILE A 153 1.55 -9.27 9.86
CA ILE A 153 1.54 -9.43 8.39
C ILE A 153 1.72 -8.10 7.66
N PHE A 154 2.57 -8.09 6.63
CA PHE A 154 3.01 -6.87 5.96
C PHE A 154 2.70 -6.89 4.46
N SER A 155 2.15 -5.81 3.92
CA SER A 155 1.94 -5.64 2.48
C SER A 155 2.85 -4.53 1.97
N PHE A 156 3.59 -4.75 0.89
CA PHE A 156 4.52 -3.76 0.35
C PHE A 156 3.79 -2.63 -0.38
N PRO A 157 4.08 -1.35 -0.07
CA PRO A 157 3.57 -0.23 -0.87
C PRO A 157 4.01 -0.35 -2.32
N PHE A 158 3.06 -0.25 -3.25
CA PHE A 158 3.21 -0.49 -4.70
C PHE A 158 3.65 -1.91 -5.08
N THR A 159 4.88 -2.30 -4.71
CA THR A 159 5.50 -3.56 -5.11
C THR A 159 6.70 -3.90 -4.23
N ASP A 160 7.00 -5.19 -4.14
CA ASP A 160 8.21 -5.74 -3.57
C ASP A 160 9.34 -5.90 -4.62
N ASP A 161 9.10 -5.53 -5.87
CA ASP A 161 10.13 -5.55 -6.92
C ASP A 161 11.30 -4.61 -6.57
N GLY A 162 12.51 -5.15 -6.61
CA GLY A 162 13.74 -4.47 -6.24
C GLY A 162 14.05 -4.45 -4.74
N VAL A 163 13.21 -5.03 -3.88
CA VAL A 163 13.53 -5.20 -2.45
C VAL A 163 14.55 -6.33 -2.30
N GLY A 164 15.69 -6.06 -1.65
CA GLY A 164 16.80 -7.01 -1.57
C GLY A 164 16.62 -8.14 -0.56
N ASN A 165 17.35 -9.24 -0.76
CA ASN A 165 17.40 -10.40 0.15
C ASN A 165 17.68 -9.96 1.60
N SER A 166 18.59 -9.00 1.78
CA SER A 166 18.98 -8.44 3.08
C SER A 166 17.78 -7.96 3.91
N PHE A 167 16.74 -7.42 3.27
CA PHE A 167 15.49 -7.05 3.95
C PHE A 167 14.73 -8.27 4.42
N PHE A 168 14.46 -9.20 3.51
CA PHE A 168 13.68 -10.41 3.81
C PHE A 168 14.36 -11.26 4.88
N ASP A 169 15.65 -11.53 4.74
CA ASP A 169 16.45 -12.26 5.72
C ASP A 169 16.31 -11.61 7.11
N PHE A 170 16.52 -10.29 7.20
CA PHE A 170 16.41 -9.57 8.47
C PHE A 170 15.01 -9.69 9.09
N VAL A 171 13.94 -9.34 8.36
CA VAL A 171 12.60 -9.27 8.95
C VAL A 171 12.05 -10.64 9.32
N PHE A 172 12.48 -11.68 8.61
CA PHE A 172 12.04 -13.06 8.83
C PHE A 172 12.88 -13.79 9.89
N ASP A 173 14.18 -13.55 9.97
CA ASP A 173 15.05 -14.17 10.99
C ASP A 173 14.86 -13.54 12.37
N THR A 174 14.56 -12.24 12.41
CA THR A 174 14.23 -11.53 13.66
C THR A 174 12.78 -11.73 14.10
N ASN A 175 11.95 -12.42 13.29
CA ASN A 175 10.50 -12.53 13.47
C ASN A 175 9.82 -11.15 13.62
N LEU A 176 10.33 -10.14 12.93
CA LEU A 176 9.70 -8.82 12.89
C LEU A 176 8.31 -8.92 12.25
N ILE A 177 8.16 -9.77 11.24
CA ILE A 177 6.91 -10.11 10.58
C ILE A 177 6.81 -11.62 10.32
N ASP A 178 5.59 -12.13 10.30
CA ASP A 178 5.28 -13.54 10.05
C ASP A 178 5.15 -13.83 8.55
N LEU A 179 4.50 -12.91 7.82
CA LEU A 179 4.27 -13.00 6.38
C LEU A 179 4.38 -11.61 5.76
N SER A 180 4.84 -11.57 4.51
CA SER A 180 4.78 -10.39 3.66
C SER A 180 4.04 -10.67 2.36
N PHE A 181 3.56 -9.61 1.70
CA PHE A 181 2.77 -9.71 0.48
C PHE A 181 3.24 -8.76 -0.62
N GLY A 182 3.68 -9.36 -1.73
CA GLY A 182 4.03 -8.66 -2.98
C GLY A 182 2.86 -8.53 -3.96
N THR A 183 3.12 -7.92 -5.11
CA THR A 183 2.11 -7.61 -6.14
C THR A 183 2.47 -8.18 -7.52
N ALA A 184 3.39 -9.14 -7.61
CA ALA A 184 3.94 -9.65 -8.86
C ALA A 184 3.00 -10.59 -9.66
N GLY A 185 1.73 -10.69 -9.27
CA GLY A 185 0.72 -11.56 -9.87
C GLY A 185 0.77 -12.98 -9.31
N ILE A 186 0.17 -13.93 -10.03
CA ILE A 186 0.27 -15.36 -9.67
C ILE A 186 1.70 -15.82 -9.98
N LYS A 187 2.56 -15.85 -8.95
CA LYS A 187 3.96 -16.28 -8.98
C LYS A 187 4.33 -16.90 -7.63
N ASP A 188 5.36 -17.74 -7.63
CA ASP A 188 6.01 -18.13 -6.39
C ASP A 188 7.08 -17.11 -6.03
N ASP A 189 7.52 -17.09 -4.79
CA ASP A 189 8.66 -16.30 -4.33
C ASP A 189 9.81 -17.22 -3.87
N VAL A 190 11.03 -16.72 -3.85
CA VAL A 190 12.17 -17.43 -3.24
C VAL A 190 12.04 -17.50 -1.72
N TYR A 191 11.38 -16.52 -1.10
CA TYR A 191 10.99 -16.56 0.30
C TYR A 191 9.58 -17.13 0.46
N SER A 192 9.44 -18.31 1.07
CA SER A 192 8.13 -18.94 1.29
C SER A 192 7.16 -18.10 2.13
N ARG A 193 7.68 -17.17 2.94
CA ARG A 193 6.93 -16.21 3.74
C ARG A 193 6.59 -14.90 3.02
N ASN A 194 7.02 -14.71 1.75
CA ASN A 194 6.58 -13.60 0.90
C ASN A 194 5.60 -14.12 -0.15
N ILE A 195 4.33 -13.74 -0.04
CA ILE A 195 3.23 -14.26 -0.86
C ILE A 195 2.88 -13.25 -1.95
N GLN A 196 2.98 -13.65 -3.21
CA GLN A 196 2.61 -12.79 -4.34
C GLN A 196 1.10 -12.75 -4.55
N ARG A 197 0.55 -11.55 -4.74
CA ARG A 197 -0.88 -11.31 -4.95
C ARG A 197 -1.17 -10.92 -6.39
N LEU A 198 -2.36 -11.27 -6.85
CA LEU A 198 -2.90 -10.84 -8.14
C LEU A 198 -3.63 -9.50 -7.95
N PRO A 199 -3.11 -8.37 -8.49
CA PRO A 199 -3.82 -7.10 -8.43
C PRO A 199 -5.08 -7.15 -9.31
N MET A 200 -6.17 -6.59 -8.80
CA MET A 200 -7.49 -6.60 -9.46
C MET A 200 -7.87 -5.25 -10.09
N ASP A 201 -7.05 -4.20 -9.92
CA ASP A 201 -7.36 -2.84 -10.42
C ASP A 201 -7.16 -2.70 -11.93
N LEU A 202 -6.31 -3.55 -12.52
CA LEU A 202 -5.98 -3.52 -13.95
C LEU A 202 -6.97 -4.32 -14.82
N TYR A 203 -8.05 -4.80 -14.22
CA TYR A 203 -8.97 -5.70 -14.86
C TYR A 203 -10.19 -4.96 -15.42
N SER A 204 -10.47 -5.25 -16.70
CA SER A 204 -11.71 -4.89 -17.39
C SER A 204 -12.33 -6.17 -17.98
N GLY A 205 -13.57 -6.53 -17.64
CA GLY A 205 -14.26 -7.66 -18.30
C GLY A 205 -15.10 -8.57 -17.40
N ARG A 206 -14.76 -9.87 -17.33
CA ARG A 206 -15.28 -10.85 -16.33
C ARG A 206 -14.17 -11.37 -15.38
N PRO A 207 -14.32 -11.33 -14.04
CA PRO A 207 -13.19 -11.57 -13.13
C PRO A 207 -12.68 -13.00 -13.21
N GLU A 208 -13.57 -13.95 -13.48
CA GLU A 208 -13.26 -15.37 -13.60
C GLU A 208 -12.31 -15.62 -14.78
N TYR A 209 -12.52 -14.93 -15.91
CA TYR A 209 -11.64 -15.04 -17.06
C TYR A 209 -10.26 -14.43 -16.78
N PHE A 210 -10.22 -13.31 -16.07
CA PHE A 210 -8.96 -12.68 -15.69
C PHE A 210 -8.12 -13.58 -14.79
N VAL A 211 -8.74 -14.17 -13.75
CA VAL A 211 -8.07 -15.12 -12.87
C VAL A 211 -7.61 -16.35 -13.66
N LEU A 212 -8.48 -16.95 -14.49
CA LEU A 212 -8.13 -18.11 -15.30
C LEU A 212 -6.96 -17.84 -16.25
N LYS A 213 -6.97 -16.70 -16.93
CA LYS A 213 -5.88 -16.26 -17.82
C LYS A 213 -4.55 -16.19 -17.06
N ASN A 214 -4.54 -15.59 -15.87
CA ASN A 214 -3.33 -15.48 -15.05
C ASN A 214 -2.85 -16.85 -14.54
N ILE A 215 -3.77 -17.77 -14.19
CA ILE A 215 -3.42 -19.15 -13.80
C ILE A 215 -2.76 -19.89 -14.97
N LEU A 216 -3.34 -19.80 -16.18
CA LEU A 216 -2.78 -20.44 -17.37
C LEU A 216 -1.40 -19.87 -17.71
N PHE A 217 -1.23 -18.55 -17.60
CA PHE A 217 0.05 -17.90 -17.82
C PHE A 217 1.11 -18.30 -16.80
N TYR A 218 0.73 -18.43 -15.52
CA TYR A 218 1.61 -18.96 -14.48
C TYR A 218 2.06 -20.39 -14.81
N ARG A 219 1.13 -21.29 -15.18
CA ARG A 219 1.46 -22.68 -15.57
C ARG A 219 2.44 -22.72 -16.73
N PHE A 220 2.24 -21.88 -17.74
CA PHE A 220 3.16 -21.75 -18.87
C PHE A 220 4.54 -21.24 -18.43
N LYS A 221 4.60 -20.17 -17.63
CA LYS A 221 5.85 -19.64 -17.08
C LYS A 221 6.60 -20.66 -16.23
N ARG A 222 5.90 -21.55 -15.53
CA ARG A 222 6.51 -22.61 -14.73
C ARG A 222 7.25 -23.63 -15.58
N ILE A 223 6.74 -23.98 -16.76
CA ILE A 223 7.45 -24.82 -17.74
C ILE A 223 8.77 -24.16 -18.15
N LEU A 224 8.76 -22.83 -18.31
CA LEU A 224 9.93 -22.04 -18.65
C LEU A 224 10.82 -21.67 -17.45
N LYS A 225 10.51 -22.14 -16.24
CA LYS A 225 11.18 -21.75 -14.97
C LYS A 225 11.23 -20.23 -14.73
N LYS A 226 10.23 -19.49 -15.22
CA LYS A 226 10.07 -18.02 -15.07
C LYS A 226 8.88 -17.64 -14.18
N ASN A 227 8.45 -18.55 -13.30
CA ASN A 227 7.30 -18.37 -12.41
C ASN A 227 7.67 -17.92 -10.99
N LYS A 228 8.97 -17.74 -10.71
CA LYS A 228 9.47 -17.28 -9.41
C LYS A 228 9.90 -15.83 -9.47
N VAL A 229 9.55 -15.06 -8.45
CA VAL A 229 10.15 -13.76 -8.15
C VAL A 229 11.51 -14.03 -7.50
N ALA A 230 12.53 -13.27 -7.89
CA ALA A 230 13.86 -13.31 -7.31
C ALA A 230 14.21 -11.89 -6.84
N HIS A 231 14.89 -11.81 -5.72
CA HIS A 231 15.25 -10.56 -5.07
C HIS A 231 16.77 -10.30 -5.21
N PRO A 232 17.19 -9.04 -5.38
CA PRO A 232 18.61 -8.72 -5.53
C PRO A 232 19.40 -9.04 -4.25
N SER A 233 20.65 -9.49 -4.41
CA SER A 233 21.53 -9.87 -3.29
C SER A 233 22.26 -8.69 -2.63
N VAL A 234 21.81 -7.46 -2.89
CA VAL A 234 22.50 -6.22 -2.48
C VAL A 234 22.35 -5.96 -0.98
#